data_AF-A0A7Y9E1G3-F1
#
_entry.id   AF-A0A7Y9E1G3-F1
#
_cell.length_a   1.000
_cell.length_b   1.000
_cell.length_c   1.000
_cell.angle_alpha   90.00
_cell.angle_beta   90.00
_cell.angle_gamma   90.00
#
_symmetry.space_group_name_H-M   'P 1'
#
loop_
_entity.id
_entity.type
_entity.pdbx_description
1 polymer ?
#
loop_
_entity_poly.entity_id
_entity_poly.type
_entity_poly.pdbx_seq_one_letter_code
_entity_poly.pdbx_strand_id
1 'polypeptide(L)'
;MSRLAAAVAATADQLRAANHATVRVPITATEAYDVVGSLDDLARRLPQVLDFLVRSLRRADPAEYLDDRRWDPDQALGLAHGHLDDARHHAAQLAAHLTATHNQLGHLGRLTPED
;
A
#
# COMPACT_ATOMS: atom_id res chain seq x y z
N MET A 1 12.03 13.93 12.98
CA MET A 1 11.23 13.02 12.13
C MET A 1 9.97 13.75 11.68
N SER A 2 9.62 13.74 10.39
CA SER A 2 8.43 14.43 9.90
C SER A 2 7.15 13.73 10.42
N ARG A 3 6.05 14.49 10.59
CA ARG A 3 4.74 13.92 11.00
C ARG A 3 4.27 12.84 10.02
N LEU A 4 4.54 13.03 8.72
CA LEU A 4 4.23 12.04 7.69
C LEU A 4 5.02 10.73 7.91
N ALA A 5 6.32 10.82 8.14
CA ALA A 5 7.16 9.64 8.39
C ALA A 5 6.71 8.87 9.64
N ALA A 6 6.36 9.59 10.72
CA ALA A 6 5.83 8.98 11.94
C ALA A 6 4.50 8.25 11.69
N ALA A 7 3.59 8.85 10.90
CA ALA A 7 2.31 8.24 10.57
C ALA A 7 2.48 6.98 9.70
N VAL A 8 3.33 7.04 8.66
CA VAL A 8 3.60 5.87 7.79
C VAL A 8 4.25 4.74 8.59
N ALA A 9 5.17 5.04 9.51
CA ALA A 9 5.80 4.04 10.37
C ALA A 9 4.76 3.34 11.28
N ALA A 10 3.85 4.11 11.89
CA ALA A 10 2.79 3.54 12.72
C ALA A 10 1.87 2.61 11.91
N THR A 11 1.51 2.98 10.67
CA THR A 11 0.73 2.11 9.77
C THR A 11 1.49 0.83 9.41
N ALA A 12 2.80 0.92 9.17
CA ALA A 12 3.63 -0.26 8.88
C ALA A 12 3.67 -1.24 10.08
N ASP A 13 3.75 -0.73 11.31
CA ASP A 13 3.70 -1.55 12.52
C ASP A 13 2.33 -2.23 12.70
N GLN A 14 1.24 -1.54 12.36
CA GLN A 14 -0.11 -2.13 12.38
C GLN A 14 -0.26 -3.25 11.35
N LEU A 15 0.23 -3.06 10.12
CA LEU A 15 0.25 -4.12 9.10
C LEU A 15 1.10 -5.31 9.53
N ARG A 16 2.25 -5.06 10.16
CA ARG A 16 3.09 -6.12 10.74
C ARG A 16 2.34 -6.90 11.82
N ALA A 17 1.62 -6.22 12.71
CA ALA A 17 0.79 -6.88 13.73
C ALA A 17 -0.33 -7.72 13.11
N ALA A 18 -1.01 -7.20 12.08
CA ALA A 18 -2.02 -7.94 11.32
C ALA A 18 -1.43 -9.20 10.67
N ASN A 19 -0.27 -9.09 10.00
CA ASN A 19 0.43 -10.24 9.42
C ASN A 19 0.85 -11.29 10.47
N HIS A 20 1.18 -10.88 11.69
CA HIS A 20 1.43 -11.84 12.77
C HIS A 20 0.17 -12.56 13.24
N ALA A 21 -1.00 -11.91 13.17
CA ALA A 21 -2.28 -12.52 13.52
C ALA A 21 -2.75 -13.55 12.48
N THR A 22 -2.48 -13.34 11.18
CA THR A 22 -2.89 -14.26 10.10
C THR A 22 -2.24 -15.63 10.16
N VAL A 23 -1.11 -15.78 10.87
CA VAL A 23 -0.39 -17.06 11.03
C VAL A 23 -1.11 -18.03 11.98
N ARG A 24 -2.05 -17.55 12.82
CA ARG A 24 -2.48 -18.29 14.01
C ARG A 24 -3.92 -18.80 14.00
N VAL A 25 -4.79 -18.30 13.11
CA VAL A 25 -6.22 -18.62 13.17
C VAL A 25 -6.82 -18.70 11.76
N PRO A 26 -7.59 -19.76 11.44
CA PRO A 26 -8.41 -19.79 10.22
C PRO A 26 -9.50 -18.73 10.33
N ILE A 27 -9.63 -17.89 9.31
CA ILE A 27 -10.68 -16.86 9.25
C ILE A 27 -11.89 -17.37 8.49
N THR A 28 -13.07 -16.92 8.89
CA THR A 28 -14.33 -17.16 8.18
C THR A 28 -14.42 -16.32 6.90
N ALA A 29 -15.33 -16.69 5.99
CA ALA A 29 -15.58 -15.89 4.78
C ALA A 29 -16.03 -14.46 5.10
N THR A 30 -16.79 -14.27 6.19
CA THR A 30 -17.23 -12.93 6.65
C THR A 30 -16.05 -12.10 7.15
N GLU A 31 -15.16 -12.69 7.96
CA GLU A 31 -13.94 -11.98 8.39
C GLU A 31 -13.02 -11.68 7.21
N ALA A 32 -12.90 -12.60 6.24
CA ALA A 32 -12.15 -12.35 5.02
C ALA A 32 -12.75 -11.18 4.21
N TYR A 33 -14.07 -11.05 4.14
CA TYR A 33 -14.76 -9.93 3.49
C TYR A 33 -14.34 -8.60 4.15
N ASP A 34 -14.45 -8.49 5.48
CA ASP A 34 -14.11 -7.26 6.21
C ASP A 34 -12.63 -6.89 6.08
N VAL A 35 -11.73 -7.89 6.15
CA VAL A 35 -10.29 -7.70 6.00
C VAL A 35 -9.96 -7.23 4.59
N VAL A 36 -10.51 -7.87 3.55
CA VAL A 36 -10.26 -7.48 2.15
C VAL A 36 -10.80 -6.08 1.87
N GLY A 37 -11.97 -5.71 2.41
CA GLY A 37 -12.52 -4.36 2.28
C GLY A 37 -11.61 -3.30 2.90
N SER A 38 -11.08 -3.59 4.10
CA SER A 38 -10.12 -2.70 4.76
C SER A 38 -8.81 -2.56 3.98
N LEU A 39 -8.33 -3.65 3.35
CA LEU A 39 -7.16 -3.62 2.49
C LEU A 39 -7.41 -2.82 1.20
N ASP A 40 -8.59 -2.93 0.59
CA ASP A 40 -8.97 -2.14 -0.58
C ASP A 40 -8.94 -0.64 -0.27
N ASP A 41 -9.53 -0.24 0.86
CA ASP A 41 -9.52 1.15 1.33
C ASP A 41 -8.10 1.69 1.54
N LEU A 42 -7.19 0.87 2.09
CA LEU A 42 -5.78 1.24 2.23
C LEU A 42 -5.09 1.38 0.87
N ALA A 43 -5.28 0.41 -0.02
CA ALA A 43 -4.68 0.40 -1.35
C ALA A 43 -5.13 1.63 -2.18
N ARG A 44 -6.39 2.04 -2.08
CA ARG A 44 -6.93 3.24 -2.76
C ARG A 44 -6.34 4.55 -2.25
N ARG A 45 -5.88 4.60 -1.00
CA ARG A 45 -5.28 5.81 -0.40
C ARG A 45 -3.78 5.93 -0.69
N LEU A 46 -3.10 4.83 -0.95
CA LEU A 46 -1.66 4.80 -1.20
C LEU A 46 -1.21 5.70 -2.37
N PRO A 47 -1.90 5.75 -3.52
CA PRO A 47 -1.55 6.66 -4.62
C PRO A 47 -1.42 8.12 -4.21
N GLN A 48 -2.25 8.61 -3.28
CA GLN A 48 -2.19 10.00 -2.81
C GLN A 48 -0.88 10.31 -2.08
N VAL A 49 -0.40 9.38 -1.25
CA VAL A 49 0.87 9.53 -0.54
C VAL A 49 2.03 9.48 -1.53
N LEU A 50 1.98 8.57 -2.51
CA LEU A 50 3.00 8.44 -3.55
C LEU A 50 3.06 9.70 -4.43
N ASP A 51 1.92 10.25 -4.85
CA ASP A 51 1.84 11.52 -5.59
C ASP A 51 2.46 12.68 -4.80
N PHE A 52 2.23 12.73 -3.48
CA PHE A 52 2.86 13.73 -2.63
C PHE A 52 4.39 13.57 -2.60
N LEU A 53 4.90 12.34 -2.52
CA LEU A 53 6.34 12.06 -2.54
C LEU A 53 6.96 12.45 -3.88
N VAL A 54 6.32 12.10 -5.01
CA VAL A 54 6.77 12.51 -6.36
C VAL A 54 6.86 14.03 -6.47
N ARG A 55 5.80 14.75 -6.05
CA ARG A 55 5.80 16.23 -6.09
C ARG A 55 6.86 16.84 -5.17
N SER A 56 7.14 16.21 -4.04
CA SER A 56 8.16 16.67 -3.10
C SER A 56 9.56 16.46 -3.68
N LEU A 57 9.84 15.29 -4.25
CA LEU A 57 11.14 14.97 -4.84
C LEU A 57 11.40 15.74 -6.15
N ARG A 58 10.37 16.13 -6.91
CA ARG A 58 10.54 17.01 -8.09
C ARG A 58 11.02 18.42 -7.74
N ARG A 59 10.93 18.82 -6.47
CA ARG A 59 11.43 20.12 -5.99
C ARG A 59 12.81 20.02 -5.34
N ALA A 60 13.35 18.81 -5.22
CA ALA A 60 14.67 18.58 -4.66
C ALA A 60 15.74 19.09 -5.64
N ASP A 61 16.73 19.83 -5.14
CA ASP A 61 17.88 20.25 -5.93
C ASP A 61 18.96 19.15 -5.85
N PRO A 62 19.34 18.49 -6.97
CA PRO A 62 20.37 17.46 -6.96
C PRO A 62 21.70 17.90 -6.33
N ALA A 63 22.03 19.19 -6.40
CA ALA A 63 23.26 19.74 -5.82
C ALA A 63 23.31 19.68 -4.28
N GLU A 64 22.16 19.49 -3.62
CA GLU A 64 22.06 19.34 -2.17
C GLU A 64 22.37 17.91 -1.68
N TYR A 65 22.55 16.94 -2.58
CA TYR A 65 22.67 15.53 -2.24
C TYR A 65 24.03 14.92 -2.65
N LEU A 66 24.43 13.89 -1.91
CA LEU A 66 25.55 13.03 -2.24
C LEU A 66 25.02 11.59 -2.31
N ASP A 67 25.34 10.90 -3.40
CA ASP A 67 25.05 9.48 -3.55
C ASP A 67 26.21 8.64 -2.99
N ASP A 68 25.92 7.74 -2.06
CA ASP A 68 26.90 6.90 -1.36
C ASP A 68 27.51 5.80 -2.25
N ARG A 69 26.87 5.49 -3.38
CA ARG A 69 27.36 4.60 -4.44
C ARG A 69 28.16 5.36 -5.49
N ARG A 70 28.39 6.67 -5.28
CA ARG A 70 29.04 7.60 -6.21
C ARG A 70 28.30 7.76 -7.53
N TRP A 71 26.98 7.57 -7.55
CA TRP A 71 26.17 7.90 -8.71
C TRP A 71 25.90 9.40 -8.80
N ASP A 72 25.45 9.85 -9.96
CA ASP A 72 24.95 11.22 -10.14
C ASP A 72 23.64 11.37 -9.34
N PRO A 73 23.54 12.31 -8.38
CA PRO A 73 22.31 12.55 -7.63
C PRO A 73 21.09 12.83 -8.51
N ASP A 74 21.28 13.45 -9.68
CA ASP A 74 20.19 13.68 -10.64
C ASP A 74 19.64 12.35 -11.18
N GLN A 75 20.52 11.42 -11.51
CA GLN A 75 20.15 10.06 -11.94
C GLN A 75 19.41 9.31 -10.83
N ALA A 76 19.89 9.40 -9.58
CA ALA A 76 19.25 8.76 -8.43
C ALA A 76 17.83 9.32 -8.18
N LEU A 77 17.65 10.64 -8.27
CA LEU A 77 16.33 11.28 -8.15
C LEU A 77 15.40 10.87 -9.29
N GLY A 78 15.90 10.81 -10.53
CA GLY A 78 15.14 10.33 -11.69
C GLY A 78 14.66 8.88 -11.52
N LEU A 79 15.53 7.98 -11.05
CA LEU A 79 15.15 6.60 -10.73
C LEU A 79 14.11 6.52 -9.61
N ALA A 80 14.26 7.32 -8.56
CA ALA A 80 13.29 7.38 -7.46
C ALA A 80 11.91 7.84 -7.95
N HIS A 81 11.84 8.81 -8.88
CA HIS A 81 10.58 9.22 -9.49
C HIS A 81 9.95 8.07 -10.29
N GLY A 82 10.73 7.39 -11.13
CA GLY A 82 10.24 6.23 -11.90
C GLY A 82 9.66 5.14 -11.01
N HIS A 83 10.37 4.77 -9.94
CA HIS A 83 9.90 3.77 -8.98
C HIS A 83 8.64 4.18 -8.21
N LEU A 84 8.46 5.48 -7.92
CA LEU A 84 7.23 5.96 -7.29
C LEU A 84 6.04 5.95 -8.26
N ASP A 85 6.26 6.25 -9.53
CA ASP A 85 5.22 6.16 -10.56
C ASP A 85 4.79 4.69 -10.78
N ASP A 86 5.74 3.76 -10.81
CA ASP A 86 5.47 2.32 -10.85
C ASP A 86 4.70 1.85 -9.60
N ALA A 87 5.14 2.26 -8.41
CA ALA A 87 4.46 1.95 -7.16
C ALA A 87 3.00 2.44 -7.16
N ARG A 88 2.75 3.62 -7.76
CA ARG A 88 1.40 4.18 -7.90
C ARG A 88 0.55 3.33 -8.84
N HIS A 89 1.11 2.89 -9.96
CA HIS A 89 0.43 1.99 -10.88
C HIS A 89 0.06 0.66 -10.20
N HIS A 90 1.01 0.04 -9.50
CA HIS A 90 0.79 -1.21 -8.78
C HIS A 90 -0.21 -1.07 -7.63
N ALA A 91 -0.23 0.05 -6.92
CA ALA A 91 -1.24 0.32 -5.89
C ALA A 91 -2.66 0.37 -6.48
N ALA A 92 -2.84 0.98 -7.66
CA ALA A 92 -4.13 1.00 -8.34
C ALA A 92 -4.56 -0.40 -8.80
N GLN A 93 -3.63 -1.21 -9.32
CA GLN A 93 -3.90 -2.60 -9.68
C GLN A 93 -4.28 -3.45 -8.46
N LEU A 94 -3.57 -3.28 -7.35
CA LEU A 94 -3.87 -3.96 -6.10
C LEU A 94 -5.29 -3.63 -5.61
N ALA A 95 -5.66 -2.35 -5.60
CA ALA A 95 -7.02 -1.93 -5.24
C ALA A 95 -8.08 -2.57 -6.16
N ALA A 96 -7.84 -2.61 -7.48
CA ALA A 96 -8.77 -3.25 -8.41
C ALA A 96 -8.97 -4.75 -8.10
N HIS A 97 -7.89 -5.47 -7.79
CA HIS A 97 -7.98 -6.87 -7.39
C HIS A 97 -8.68 -7.06 -6.06
N LEU A 98 -8.38 -6.25 -5.05
CA LEU A 98 -9.03 -6.32 -3.73
C LEU A 98 -10.52 -6.01 -3.83
N THR A 99 -10.90 -5.02 -4.64
CA THR A 99 -12.31 -4.73 -4.95
C THR A 99 -13.01 -5.94 -5.57
N ALA A 100 -12.37 -6.58 -6.56
CA ALA A 100 -12.93 -7.76 -7.20
C ALA A 100 -13.10 -8.92 -6.19
N THR A 101 -12.10 -9.16 -5.34
CA THR A 101 -12.17 -10.16 -4.28
C THR A 101 -13.28 -9.86 -3.28
N HIS A 102 -13.38 -8.62 -2.81
CA HIS A 102 -14.42 -8.17 -1.87
C HIS A 102 -15.81 -8.41 -2.44
N ASN A 103 -16.03 -8.06 -3.71
CA ASN A 103 -17.30 -8.31 -4.40
C ASN A 103 -17.64 -9.80 -4.48
N GLN A 104 -16.66 -10.66 -4.82
CA GLN A 104 -16.87 -12.10 -4.86
C GLN A 104 -17.21 -12.69 -3.49
N LEU A 105 -16.52 -12.24 -2.44
CA LEU A 105 -16.80 -12.65 -1.07
C LEU A 105 -18.21 -12.21 -0.62
N GLY A 106 -18.67 -11.03 -1.05
CA GLY A 106 -20.02 -10.54 -0.79
C GLY A 106 -21.13 -11.39 -1.41
N HIS A 107 -20.82 -12.25 -2.39
CA HIS A 107 -21.76 -13.20 -2.97
C HIS A 107 -21.80 -14.56 -2.26
N LEU A 108 -20.93 -14.79 -1.26
CA LEU A 108 -20.92 -16.05 -0.52
C LEU A 108 -22.08 -16.07 0.50
N GLY A 109 -23.11 -16.85 0.19
CA GLY A 109 -24.11 -17.30 1.17
C GLY A 109 -23.60 -18.50 1.98
N ARG A 110 -24.19 -18.74 3.16
CA ARG A 110 -24.06 -20.04 3.83
C ARG A 110 -25.24 -20.92 3.41
N LEU A 111 -24.94 -22.14 2.98
CA LEU A 111 -25.94 -23.20 2.93
C LEU A 111 -26.39 -23.48 4.36
N THR A 112 -27.69 -23.35 4.59
CA THR A 112 -28.32 -23.77 5.82
C THR A 112 -28.82 -25.22 5.66
N PRO A 113 -29.02 -25.98 6.74
CA PRO A 113 -29.54 -27.35 6.65
C PRO A 113 -30.94 -27.46 6.01
N GLU A 114 -31.60 -26.32 5.75
CA GLU A 114 -32.94 -26.21 5.19
C GLU A 114 -32.92 -25.92 3.67
N ASP A 115 -31.73 -25.72 3.07
CA ASP A 115 -31.51 -25.59 1.61
C ASP A 115 -31.29 -26.97 0.95
#